data_AF-S7Y867-F1
#
_entry.id   AF-S7Y867-F1
#
_cell.length_a   1.000
_cell.length_b   1.000
_cell.length_c   1.000
_cell.angle_alpha   90.00
_cell.angle_beta   90.00
_cell.angle_gamma   90.00
#
_symmetry.space_group_name_H-M   'P 1'
#
loop_
_entity.id
_entity.type
_entity.pdbx_description
1 polymer ?
#
loop_
_entity_poly.entity_id
_entity_poly.type
_entity_poly.pdbx_seq_one_letter_code
_entity_poly.pdbx_strand_id
1 'polypeptide(L)'
;MYQSKKILSLAVLSSMLVACGNPVRETGIVAMSPPPTAHMSSEMARKMVTPSYIAAIPAPERVKLEANTEKYQKNEVNPVHRVAERAVSTFSIDVDTGSYTNTRRFLNDGRLPPVDAIRVEEMINYFDYQYPQPVGIHPFSVTTETVDSPWKENAKLIKIGIQAKDLSVKQLPAANLVFLVDVSGSMDDPDKLPLVKQTLRILTEQLRPQDKVTIITYASGEKLVLEPTSGDQKDKILRVIDELRAGGATSGEQAIQLAYKQAEKAFIKNGINRILLATDGDFNVGITDFSTLKGMVAEKRKSGVSLTALGYGTGNYNEELMEQIADAGDGNYSYIDNKNEAKKVVQRQLSSTLATVAQDVKIQVEFNPATVKEYRLVGYENRMLKQEDFNNDKVDAGDIGAGHNVTALYEIIPVGQQGWNNDSRYQASTKIDASKKTEYAFVNLRYKLPNQDKSILLNQAVQLGSKPLEKANSDTRFAIAVASYAQQLKGGQYNGAVGWDQIIQLGQQSTQPDPYQMRAEFVELAKIAKNLSARKD
;
A
#
# COMPACT_ATOMS: atom_id res chain seq x y z
N MET A 1 -32.28 -52.98 -2.86
CA MET A 1 -33.69 -52.88 -3.26
C MET A 1 -33.86 -51.51 -3.93
N TYR A 2 -34.34 -51.51 -5.18
CA TYR A 2 -34.52 -50.39 -6.12
C TYR A 2 -33.29 -49.65 -6.69
N GLN A 3 -33.03 -49.99 -7.96
CA GLN A 3 -32.34 -49.19 -8.97
C GLN A 3 -33.19 -47.97 -9.38
N SER A 4 -32.56 -46.92 -9.91
CA SER A 4 -32.85 -46.52 -11.30
C SER A 4 -31.78 -45.61 -11.90
N LYS A 5 -31.45 -45.94 -13.15
CA LYS A 5 -30.56 -45.27 -14.09
C LYS A 5 -31.13 -43.93 -14.56
N LYS A 6 -30.28 -43.02 -15.03
CA LYS A 6 -30.44 -42.44 -16.38
C LYS A 6 -29.10 -42.00 -16.96
N ILE A 7 -29.02 -42.21 -18.26
CA ILE A 7 -27.88 -42.26 -19.18
C ILE A 7 -28.18 -41.21 -20.29
N LEU A 8 -27.13 -40.83 -21.04
CA LEU A 8 -27.16 -40.26 -22.41
C LEU A 8 -27.49 -38.75 -22.53
N SER A 9 -26.97 -37.93 -23.45
CA SER A 9 -25.80 -37.89 -24.35
C SER A 9 -25.96 -36.68 -25.30
N LEU A 10 -24.82 -36.24 -25.86
CA LEU A 10 -24.59 -35.84 -27.27
C LEU A 10 -24.93 -34.45 -27.85
N ALA A 11 -24.03 -34.10 -28.79
CA ALA A 11 -24.09 -33.19 -29.95
C ALA A 11 -23.74 -31.71 -29.66
N VAL A 12 -22.59 -31.16 -30.08
CA VAL A 12 -21.94 -31.01 -31.41
C VAL A 12 -22.83 -30.27 -32.41
N LEU A 13 -22.45 -29.02 -32.76
CA LEU A 13 -22.64 -28.48 -34.09
C LEU A 13 -21.54 -27.46 -34.45
N SER A 14 -20.96 -27.69 -35.63
CA SER A 14 -19.91 -26.95 -36.33
C SER A 14 -20.44 -25.78 -37.18
N SER A 15 -19.48 -25.07 -37.81
CA SER A 15 -19.49 -24.28 -39.07
C SER A 15 -19.50 -22.75 -38.89
N MET A 16 -18.37 -22.06 -39.10
CA MET A 16 -17.69 -21.64 -40.36
C MET A 16 -18.49 -20.62 -41.19
N LEU A 17 -17.92 -19.41 -41.39
CA LEU A 17 -17.83 -18.76 -42.69
C LEU A 17 -16.82 -17.59 -42.70
N VAL A 18 -16.01 -17.61 -43.75
CA VAL A 18 -14.95 -16.70 -44.17
C VAL A 18 -15.55 -15.54 -44.98
N ALA A 19 -14.98 -14.33 -44.90
CA ALA A 19 -15.02 -13.38 -46.02
C ALA A 19 -13.85 -12.37 -45.97
N CYS A 20 -13.08 -12.34 -47.06
CA CYS A 20 -12.01 -11.41 -47.39
C CYS A 20 -12.55 -10.02 -47.79
N GLY A 21 -11.72 -8.99 -47.67
CA GLY A 21 -11.91 -7.73 -48.41
C GLY A 21 -10.99 -6.58 -47.97
N ASN A 22 -10.02 -6.23 -48.81
CA ASN A 22 -9.26 -4.97 -48.85
C ASN A 22 -8.98 -4.69 -50.34
N PRO A 23 -8.59 -3.47 -50.78
CA PRO A 23 -8.90 -2.12 -50.33
C PRO A 23 -9.41 -1.24 -51.51
N VAL A 24 -9.84 0.01 -51.25
CA VAL A 24 -10.05 1.02 -52.32
C VAL A 24 -9.27 2.30 -51.99
N ARG A 25 -8.48 2.74 -52.98
CA ARG A 25 -7.79 4.04 -53.08
C ARG A 25 -8.81 5.13 -53.38
N GLU A 26 -8.59 6.32 -52.79
CA GLU A 26 -8.96 7.56 -53.46
C GLU A 26 -7.82 8.57 -53.35
N THR A 27 -7.57 9.21 -54.48
CA THR A 27 -6.48 10.12 -54.81
C THR A 27 -6.93 11.57 -54.64
N GLY A 28 -6.07 12.42 -54.07
CA GLY A 28 -6.16 13.88 -54.17
C GLY A 28 -4.77 14.45 -54.40
N ILE A 29 -4.51 14.92 -55.62
CA ILE A 29 -3.26 15.58 -56.08
C ILE A 29 -3.45 17.11 -56.03
N VAL A 30 -2.32 17.84 -55.99
CA VAL A 30 -2.01 19.15 -56.63
C VAL A 30 -1.67 20.22 -55.58
N ALA A 31 -0.54 20.95 -55.60
CA ALA A 31 0.45 21.22 -56.66
C ALA A 31 1.86 21.48 -56.07
N MET A 32 2.89 21.14 -56.84
CA MET A 32 4.27 21.62 -56.72
C MET A 32 4.55 22.73 -57.74
N SER A 33 5.46 23.66 -57.41
CA SER A 33 6.59 24.19 -58.23
C SER A 33 6.95 25.64 -57.83
N PRO A 34 8.17 26.18 -58.10
CA PRO A 34 9.47 25.59 -58.48
C PRO A 34 10.68 26.16 -57.65
N PRO A 35 11.94 25.74 -57.92
CA PRO A 35 13.15 26.25 -57.24
C PRO A 35 13.97 27.19 -58.18
N PRO A 36 15.24 27.55 -57.88
CA PRO A 36 15.66 28.94 -57.64
C PRO A 36 16.47 29.57 -58.78
N THR A 37 16.69 30.88 -58.75
CA THR A 37 17.71 31.56 -59.57
C THR A 37 18.57 32.48 -58.71
N ALA A 38 19.88 32.34 -58.88
CA ALA A 38 20.92 33.18 -58.31
C ALA A 38 21.31 34.28 -59.32
N HIS A 39 21.64 35.48 -58.85
CA HIS A 39 22.63 36.35 -59.49
C HIS A 39 23.30 37.29 -58.50
N MET A 40 24.62 37.37 -58.62
CA MET A 40 25.54 38.27 -57.93
C MET A 40 25.56 39.68 -58.55
N SER A 41 25.90 40.71 -57.73
CA SER A 41 26.97 41.73 -57.96
C SER A 41 26.79 42.88 -56.94
N SER A 42 27.81 43.17 -56.11
CA SER A 42 28.74 44.33 -56.16
C SER A 42 28.05 45.69 -56.02
N GLU A 43 28.46 46.69 -55.26
CA GLU A 43 29.67 47.02 -54.51
C GLU A 43 29.36 48.33 -53.74
N MET A 44 30.13 48.67 -52.71
CA MET A 44 30.58 50.01 -52.31
C MET A 44 30.62 50.27 -50.79
N ALA A 45 31.87 50.52 -50.39
CA ALA A 45 32.43 50.87 -49.10
C ALA A 45 31.69 51.90 -48.23
N ARG A 46 31.74 51.70 -46.90
CA ARG A 46 32.41 52.66 -45.99
C ARG A 46 32.52 52.16 -44.54
N LYS A 47 33.75 52.29 -44.02
CA LYS A 47 34.19 52.48 -42.63
C LYS A 47 34.11 51.29 -41.66
N MET A 48 35.30 50.78 -41.35
CA MET A 48 35.63 50.10 -40.10
C MET A 48 35.23 50.97 -38.90
N VAL A 49 34.32 50.44 -38.10
CA VAL A 49 34.25 50.68 -36.65
C VAL A 49 34.16 49.28 -36.04
N THR A 50 35.18 48.89 -35.30
CA THR A 50 35.22 47.63 -34.55
C THR A 50 34.08 47.58 -33.53
N PRO A 51 33.14 46.63 -33.61
CA PRO A 51 32.26 46.35 -32.49
C PRO A 51 33.03 45.46 -31.51
N SER A 52 33.15 45.91 -30.27
CA SER A 52 33.64 45.12 -29.14
C SER A 52 32.99 43.74 -29.12
N TYR A 53 33.80 42.69 -28.92
CA TYR A 53 33.33 41.36 -28.57
C TYR A 53 32.56 41.44 -27.25
N ILE A 54 31.23 41.54 -27.31
CA ILE A 54 30.38 41.10 -26.22
C ILE A 54 30.29 39.59 -26.37
N ALA A 55 31.00 38.86 -25.52
CA ALA A 55 30.76 37.44 -25.34
C ALA A 55 29.28 37.25 -25.02
N ALA A 56 28.56 36.54 -25.89
CA ALA A 56 27.19 36.15 -25.62
C ALA A 56 27.20 35.28 -24.36
N ILE A 57 26.71 35.83 -23.26
CA ILE A 57 26.42 35.06 -22.04
C ILE A 57 25.39 34.00 -22.48
N PRO A 58 25.65 32.69 -22.27
CA PRO A 58 24.63 31.68 -22.54
C PRO A 58 23.40 32.06 -21.72
N ALA A 59 22.25 32.18 -22.37
CA ALA A 59 21.00 32.36 -21.66
C ALA A 59 20.91 31.24 -20.61
N PRO A 60 20.58 31.53 -19.33
CA PRO A 60 20.45 30.50 -18.33
C PRO A 60 19.43 29.50 -18.88
N GLU A 61 19.90 28.27 -19.07
CA GLU A 61 19.09 27.14 -19.48
C GLU A 61 17.93 27.11 -18.47
N ARG A 62 16.73 27.47 -18.94
CA ARG A 62 15.54 27.36 -18.10
C ARG A 62 15.44 25.88 -17.80
N VAL A 63 15.86 25.47 -16.61
CA VAL A 63 15.56 24.16 -16.04
C VAL A 63 14.06 24.03 -16.21
N LYS A 64 13.63 23.21 -17.18
CA LYS A 64 12.24 22.80 -17.23
C LYS A 64 12.05 22.10 -15.90
N LEU A 65 11.32 22.73 -14.98
CA LEU A 65 10.76 22.01 -13.84
C LEU A 65 10.05 20.82 -14.47
N GLU A 66 10.59 19.62 -14.30
CA GLU A 66 9.91 18.42 -14.74
C GLU A 66 8.52 18.47 -14.13
N ALA A 67 7.50 18.35 -14.98
CA ALA A 67 6.13 18.34 -14.50
C ALA A 67 6.00 17.15 -13.55
N ASN A 68 5.57 17.39 -12.31
CA ASN A 68 5.26 16.31 -11.39
C ASN A 68 4.14 15.46 -12.02
N THR A 69 4.44 14.19 -12.30
CA THR A 69 3.51 13.19 -12.85
C THR A 69 3.22 12.10 -11.83
N GLU A 70 3.38 12.38 -10.54
CA GLU A 70 3.13 11.42 -9.48
C GLU A 70 1.64 11.02 -9.48
N LYS A 71 1.35 9.73 -9.29
CA LYS A 71 0.00 9.16 -9.36
C LYS A 71 -0.41 8.52 -8.06
N TYR A 72 -1.60 8.89 -7.60
CA TYR A 72 -2.22 8.42 -6.36
C TYR A 72 -3.64 7.97 -6.62
N GLN A 73 -4.06 6.88 -5.97
CA GLN A 73 -5.43 6.39 -6.08
C GLN A 73 -6.39 7.34 -5.38
N LYS A 74 -7.41 7.79 -6.10
CA LYS A 74 -8.49 8.58 -5.50
C LYS A 74 -9.42 7.67 -4.68
N ASN A 75 -9.58 7.98 -3.40
CA ASN A 75 -10.42 7.22 -2.47
C ASN A 75 -11.40 8.15 -1.74
N GLU A 76 -12.69 7.82 -1.80
CA GLU A 76 -13.73 8.54 -1.05
C GLU A 76 -13.73 8.09 0.40
N VAL A 77 -13.72 9.04 1.34
CA VAL A 77 -13.72 8.75 2.78
C VAL A 77 -14.92 7.89 3.16
N ASN A 78 -14.68 6.87 3.98
CA ASN A 78 -15.73 5.96 4.42
C ASN A 78 -16.94 6.70 5.04
N PRO A 79 -18.17 6.43 4.58
CA PRO A 79 -19.36 7.15 5.04
C PRO A 79 -19.82 6.67 6.42
N VAL A 80 -20.75 7.42 7.00
CA VAL A 80 -21.46 7.00 8.21
C VAL A 80 -22.56 6.01 7.83
N HIS A 81 -22.61 4.87 8.51
CA HIS A 81 -23.64 3.85 8.35
C HIS A 81 -24.59 3.81 9.56
N ARG A 82 -25.89 3.60 9.30
CA ARG A 82 -26.86 3.27 10.35
C ARG A 82 -26.83 1.76 10.59
N VAL A 83 -26.70 1.35 11.86
CA VAL A 83 -26.65 -0.08 12.22
C VAL A 83 -27.95 -0.80 11.88
N ALA A 84 -29.09 -0.12 12.00
CA ALA A 84 -30.39 -0.66 11.63
C ALA A 84 -30.52 -1.03 10.14
N GLU A 85 -29.69 -0.46 9.27
CA GLU A 85 -29.66 -0.73 7.83
C GLU A 85 -28.53 -1.67 7.44
N ARG A 86 -27.33 -1.41 7.98
CA ARG A 86 -26.11 -2.16 7.70
C ARG A 86 -25.31 -2.37 8.97
N ALA A 87 -25.63 -3.40 9.75
CA ALA A 87 -24.96 -3.69 11.01
C ALA A 87 -23.52 -4.22 10.87
N VAL A 88 -23.08 -4.56 9.65
CA VAL A 88 -21.85 -5.30 9.41
C VAL A 88 -20.88 -4.51 8.53
N SER A 89 -19.62 -4.47 8.97
CA SER A 89 -18.48 -3.92 8.25
C SER A 89 -17.41 -5.00 8.07
N THR A 90 -16.97 -5.26 6.84
CA THR A 90 -15.97 -6.28 6.51
C THR A 90 -14.80 -5.64 5.77
N PHE A 91 -13.57 -5.94 6.17
CA PHE A 91 -12.35 -5.43 5.52
C PHE A 91 -11.22 -6.46 5.60
N SER A 92 -10.24 -6.35 4.71
CA SER A 92 -9.03 -7.19 4.72
C SER A 92 -8.10 -6.82 5.87
N ILE A 93 -7.26 -7.77 6.28
CA ILE A 93 -6.20 -7.49 7.27
C ILE A 93 -5.03 -6.72 6.66
N ASP A 94 -4.89 -6.75 5.34
CA ASP A 94 -3.76 -6.20 4.62
C ASP A 94 -3.65 -4.68 4.79
N VAL A 95 -2.48 -4.24 5.23
CA VAL A 95 -2.18 -2.82 5.47
C VAL A 95 -0.78 -2.50 5.00
N ASP A 96 -0.70 -1.48 4.15
CA ASP A 96 0.56 -0.90 3.71
C ASP A 96 1.00 0.22 4.64
N THR A 97 2.16 0.79 4.37
CA THR A 97 2.72 1.86 5.21
C THR A 97 3.35 3.00 4.39
N GLY A 98 3.24 2.95 3.06
CA GLY A 98 3.87 3.91 2.15
C GLY A 98 3.32 5.32 2.27
N SER A 99 2.03 5.47 2.59
CA SER A 99 1.38 6.78 2.73
C SER A 99 2.04 7.66 3.81
N TYR A 100 2.47 7.07 4.93
CA TYR A 100 3.12 7.82 6.01
C TYR A 100 4.48 8.38 5.58
N THR A 101 5.33 7.56 4.96
CA THR A 101 6.69 7.96 4.58
C THR A 101 6.67 8.89 3.37
N ASN A 102 5.74 8.69 2.44
CA ASN A 102 5.49 9.61 1.35
C ASN A 102 5.02 10.97 1.88
N THR A 103 4.11 10.98 2.87
CA THR A 103 3.72 12.22 3.57
C THR A 103 4.90 12.89 4.28
N ARG A 104 5.75 12.12 4.98
CA ARG A 104 6.98 12.63 5.62
C ARG A 104 7.87 13.35 4.61
N ARG A 105 8.07 12.75 3.42
CA ARG A 105 8.80 13.38 2.32
C ARG A 105 8.19 14.73 1.92
N PHE A 106 6.89 14.79 1.61
CA PHE A 106 6.24 16.05 1.21
C PHE A 106 6.46 17.16 2.25
N LEU A 107 6.29 16.83 3.53
CA LEU A 107 6.45 17.78 4.62
C LEU A 107 7.91 18.24 4.78
N ASN A 108 8.87 17.33 4.65
CA ASN A 108 10.30 17.67 4.66
C ASN A 108 10.71 18.53 3.45
N ASP A 109 10.03 18.37 2.32
CA ASP A 109 10.18 19.24 1.13
C ASP A 109 9.48 20.61 1.30
N GLY A 110 8.83 20.86 2.45
CA GLY A 110 8.17 22.13 2.74
C GLY A 110 6.83 22.31 2.02
N ARG A 111 6.14 21.23 1.64
CA ARG A 111 4.82 21.27 1.00
C ARG A 111 3.84 20.28 1.66
N LEU A 112 2.55 20.58 1.57
CA LEU A 112 1.52 19.62 2.00
C LEU A 112 1.39 18.50 0.95
N PRO A 113 1.16 17.24 1.36
CA PRO A 113 0.86 16.17 0.42
C PRO A 113 -0.48 16.42 -0.30
N PRO A 114 -0.67 15.89 -1.52
CA PRO A 114 -2.00 15.81 -2.12
C PRO A 114 -2.90 14.90 -1.27
N VAL A 115 -4.21 15.20 -1.25
CA VAL A 115 -5.17 14.49 -0.37
C VAL A 115 -5.25 12.99 -0.68
N ASP A 116 -5.03 12.62 -1.94
CA ASP A 116 -5.08 11.24 -2.42
C ASP A 116 -3.83 10.42 -2.04
N ALA A 117 -2.72 11.06 -1.64
CA ALA A 117 -1.54 10.37 -1.09
C ALA A 117 -1.71 9.95 0.38
N ILE A 118 -2.83 10.30 1.02
CA ILE A 118 -3.08 10.07 2.44
C ILE A 118 -4.10 8.94 2.61
N ARG A 119 -3.63 7.83 3.20
CA ARG A 119 -4.42 6.69 3.66
C ARG A 119 -4.31 6.58 5.18
N VAL A 120 -5.45 6.70 5.86
CA VAL A 120 -5.47 6.89 7.32
C VAL A 120 -5.01 5.62 8.05
N GLU A 121 -5.45 4.47 7.56
CA GLU A 121 -5.09 3.14 8.01
C GLU A 121 -3.59 2.87 7.86
N GLU A 122 -2.97 3.26 6.74
CA GLU A 122 -1.52 3.08 6.55
C GLU A 122 -0.71 3.92 7.53
N MET A 123 -1.17 5.15 7.82
CA MET A 123 -0.53 6.00 8.81
C MET A 123 -0.65 5.44 10.22
N ILE A 124 -1.83 4.94 10.60
CA ILE A 124 -2.04 4.29 11.90
C ILE A 124 -1.14 3.06 12.03
N ASN A 125 -1.08 2.22 11.00
CA ASN A 125 -0.36 0.95 10.98
C ASN A 125 1.15 1.09 10.66
N TYR A 126 1.64 2.29 10.38
CA TYR A 126 3.09 2.56 10.31
C TYR A 126 3.78 2.35 11.67
N PHE A 127 3.07 2.54 12.78
CA PHE A 127 3.62 2.52 14.13
C PHE A 127 3.39 1.21 14.86
N ASP A 128 4.30 0.87 15.78
CA ASP A 128 4.08 -0.22 16.71
C ASP A 128 3.14 0.18 17.83
N TYR A 129 2.31 -0.78 18.20
CA TYR A 129 1.52 -0.76 19.42
C TYR A 129 1.85 -2.02 20.24
N GLN A 130 1.85 -1.88 21.56
CA GLN A 130 2.20 -2.94 22.50
C GLN A 130 1.01 -3.87 22.75
N TYR A 131 0.58 -4.55 21.70
CA TYR A 131 -0.46 -5.56 21.82
C TYR A 131 0.10 -6.84 22.48
N PRO A 132 -0.71 -7.53 23.31
CA PRO A 132 -0.29 -8.79 23.90
C PRO A 132 -0.06 -9.86 22.82
N GLN A 133 0.95 -10.70 23.01
CA GLN A 133 1.14 -11.87 22.14
C GLN A 133 -0.02 -12.88 22.30
N PRO A 134 -0.39 -13.61 21.24
CA PRO A 134 -1.44 -14.62 21.29
C PRO A 134 -1.17 -15.70 22.34
N VAL A 135 -2.24 -16.10 23.05
CA VAL A 135 -2.25 -17.22 23.98
C VAL A 135 -3.26 -18.25 23.48
N GLY A 136 -2.90 -19.54 23.54
CA GLY A 136 -3.79 -20.64 23.17
C GLY A 136 -3.61 -21.11 21.72
N ILE A 137 -4.71 -21.49 21.07
CA ILE A 137 -4.72 -22.19 19.78
C ILE A 137 -4.67 -21.26 18.56
N HIS A 138 -5.10 -20.02 18.71
CA HIS A 138 -5.17 -19.06 17.62
C HIS A 138 -3.81 -18.37 17.46
N PRO A 139 -3.35 -18.12 16.22
CA PRO A 139 -2.11 -17.39 15.97
C PRO A 139 -2.25 -15.87 16.16
N PHE A 140 -3.40 -15.39 16.67
CA PHE A 140 -3.74 -13.98 16.86
C PHE A 140 -4.24 -13.69 18.26
N SER A 141 -3.86 -12.54 18.80
CA SER A 141 -4.62 -11.89 19.88
C SER A 141 -5.47 -10.77 19.29
N VAL A 142 -6.64 -10.54 19.89
CA VAL A 142 -7.52 -9.42 19.56
C VAL A 142 -7.71 -8.59 20.83
N THR A 143 -7.30 -7.32 20.77
CA THR A 143 -7.43 -6.35 21.85
C THR A 143 -8.43 -5.28 21.43
N THR A 144 -9.35 -4.92 22.33
CA THR A 144 -10.30 -3.84 22.08
C THR A 144 -10.25 -2.82 23.20
N GLU A 145 -10.35 -1.54 22.86
CA GLU A 145 -10.51 -0.47 23.83
C GLU A 145 -11.48 0.57 23.30
N THR A 146 -12.46 0.94 24.14
CA THR A 146 -13.47 1.94 23.82
C THR A 146 -13.25 3.20 24.64
N VAL A 147 -13.19 4.35 23.97
CA VAL A 147 -12.98 5.67 24.58
C VAL A 147 -14.02 6.67 24.08
N ASP A 148 -14.16 7.79 24.77
CA ASP A 148 -14.97 8.91 24.28
C ASP A 148 -14.30 9.53 23.03
N SER A 149 -15.07 9.76 21.96
CA SER A 149 -14.54 10.34 20.73
C SER A 149 -14.23 11.82 20.94
N PRO A 150 -13.03 12.31 20.55
CA PRO A 150 -12.74 13.73 20.52
C PRO A 150 -13.33 14.42 19.28
N TRP A 151 -13.79 13.68 18.27
CA TRP A 151 -14.23 14.21 16.98
C TRP A 151 -15.72 14.58 16.95
N LYS A 152 -16.55 13.89 17.74
CA LYS A 152 -17.98 14.17 17.83
C LYS A 152 -18.49 13.96 19.24
N GLU A 153 -19.24 14.93 19.73
CA GLU A 153 -19.90 14.85 21.03
C GLU A 153 -20.80 13.60 21.11
N ASN A 154 -20.76 12.91 22.26
CA ASN A 154 -21.49 11.68 22.55
C ASN A 154 -21.10 10.45 21.71
N ALA A 155 -20.22 10.60 20.70
CA ALA A 155 -19.64 9.47 19.99
C ALA A 155 -18.56 8.77 20.84
N LYS A 156 -18.33 7.49 20.54
CA LYS A 156 -17.24 6.68 21.12
C LYS A 156 -16.30 6.23 20.00
N LEU A 157 -15.03 6.03 20.34
CA LEU A 157 -14.06 5.38 19.48
C LEU A 157 -13.76 3.99 20.01
N ILE A 158 -13.90 2.99 19.15
CA ILE A 158 -13.47 1.61 19.41
C ILE A 158 -12.18 1.39 18.64
N LYS A 159 -11.08 1.16 19.37
CA LYS A 159 -9.84 0.64 18.81
C LYS A 159 -9.86 -0.87 18.83
N ILE A 160 -9.56 -1.47 17.69
CA ILE A 160 -9.34 -2.91 17.52
C ILE A 160 -7.88 -3.10 17.14
N GLY A 161 -7.13 -3.84 17.96
CA GLY A 161 -5.75 -4.23 17.69
C GLY A 161 -5.65 -5.73 17.52
N ILE A 162 -5.00 -6.18 16.46
CA ILE A 162 -4.73 -7.59 16.18
C ILE A 162 -3.22 -7.78 16.17
N GLN A 163 -2.73 -8.77 16.93
CA GLN A 163 -1.31 -9.12 16.98
C GLN A 163 -1.10 -10.56 16.55
N ALA A 164 -0.38 -10.75 15.45
CA ALA A 164 0.10 -12.05 15.03
C ALA A 164 1.22 -12.54 15.95
N LYS A 165 1.28 -13.85 16.13
CA LYS A 165 2.35 -14.50 16.88
C LYS A 165 3.71 -14.12 16.30
N ASP A 166 4.58 -13.59 17.15
CA ASP A 166 5.96 -13.34 16.78
C ASP A 166 6.74 -14.68 16.72
N LEU A 167 7.53 -14.84 15.68
CA LEU A 167 8.44 -15.97 15.50
C LEU A 167 9.86 -15.42 15.59
N SER A 168 10.67 -16.02 16.46
CA SER A 168 12.08 -15.63 16.49
C SER A 168 12.73 -15.89 15.13
N VAL A 169 13.69 -15.05 14.72
CA VAL A 169 14.38 -15.16 13.41
C VAL A 169 14.97 -16.57 13.17
N LYS A 170 15.35 -17.28 14.24
CA LYS A 170 15.84 -18.67 14.18
C LYS A 170 14.78 -19.69 13.77
N GLN A 171 13.50 -19.38 13.96
CA GLN A 171 12.35 -20.23 13.64
C GLN A 171 11.78 -19.96 12.25
N LEU A 172 12.21 -18.89 11.56
CA LEU A 172 11.74 -18.59 10.21
C LEU A 172 12.17 -19.69 9.23
N PRO A 173 11.28 -20.18 8.34
CA PRO A 173 11.65 -21.09 7.26
C PRO A 173 12.73 -20.49 6.34
N ALA A 174 13.40 -21.31 5.54
CA ALA A 174 14.37 -20.83 4.56
C ALA A 174 13.68 -19.94 3.50
N ALA A 175 14.33 -18.87 3.08
CA ALA A 175 13.78 -17.90 2.12
C ALA A 175 14.44 -18.01 0.75
N ASN A 176 13.65 -17.88 -0.30
CA ASN A 176 14.05 -17.68 -1.68
C ASN A 176 13.55 -16.30 -2.11
N LEU A 177 14.48 -15.35 -2.18
CA LEU A 177 14.21 -13.95 -2.47
C LEU A 177 14.70 -13.60 -3.87
N VAL A 178 13.81 -13.05 -4.69
CA VAL A 178 14.15 -12.51 -6.00
C VAL A 178 14.11 -10.99 -5.92
N PHE A 179 15.25 -10.32 -6.02
CA PHE A 179 15.32 -8.87 -6.13
C PHE A 179 15.10 -8.50 -7.59
N LEU A 180 13.96 -7.89 -7.87
CA LEU A 180 13.62 -7.34 -9.17
C LEU A 180 13.85 -5.83 -9.12
N VAL A 181 14.96 -5.38 -9.72
CA VAL A 181 15.48 -4.02 -9.53
C VAL A 181 15.35 -3.22 -10.82
N ASP A 182 14.64 -2.10 -10.73
CA ASP A 182 14.61 -1.09 -11.78
C ASP A 182 15.97 -0.39 -11.84
N VAL A 183 16.59 -0.43 -13.01
CA VAL A 183 17.84 0.27 -13.30
C VAL A 183 17.69 1.21 -14.50
N SER A 184 16.47 1.67 -14.78
CA SER A 184 16.20 2.65 -15.84
C SER A 184 16.88 3.99 -15.58
N GLY A 185 16.96 4.83 -16.60
CA GLY A 185 17.60 6.15 -16.51
C GLY A 185 16.96 7.06 -15.45
N SER A 186 15.67 6.92 -15.16
CA SER A 186 15.00 7.70 -14.11
C SER A 186 15.49 7.34 -12.71
N MET A 187 16.15 6.19 -12.52
CA MET A 187 16.62 5.70 -11.23
C MET A 187 17.99 6.26 -10.80
N ASP A 188 18.59 7.20 -11.54
CA ASP A 188 19.94 7.72 -11.28
C ASP A 188 20.02 8.72 -10.09
N ASP A 189 18.87 9.17 -9.58
CA ASP A 189 18.83 10.11 -8.46
C ASP A 189 19.25 9.48 -7.11
N PRO A 190 19.82 10.25 -6.15
CA PRO A 190 20.29 9.74 -4.87
C PRO A 190 19.26 8.98 -4.02
N ASP A 191 17.97 9.34 -4.13
CA ASP A 191 16.84 8.73 -3.43
C ASP A 191 16.20 7.56 -4.21
N LYS A 192 16.81 7.14 -5.33
CA LYS A 192 16.39 6.01 -6.18
C LYS A 192 17.38 4.85 -6.13
N LEU A 193 18.06 4.48 -7.24
CA LEU A 193 18.95 3.30 -7.28
C LEU A 193 20.04 3.30 -6.21
N PRO A 194 20.69 4.44 -5.86
CA PRO A 194 21.62 4.50 -4.74
C PRO A 194 20.97 4.10 -3.41
N LEU A 195 19.73 4.51 -3.15
CA LEU A 195 18.98 4.11 -1.96
C LEU A 195 18.53 2.65 -2.03
N VAL A 196 18.10 2.16 -3.20
CA VAL A 196 17.83 0.73 -3.44
C VAL A 196 19.04 -0.13 -3.07
N LYS A 197 20.24 0.26 -3.54
CA LYS A 197 21.49 -0.45 -3.22
C LYS A 197 21.74 -0.48 -1.71
N GLN A 198 21.45 0.61 -0.99
CA GLN A 198 21.56 0.63 0.46
C GLN A 198 20.56 -0.34 1.12
N THR A 199 19.30 -0.36 0.68
CA THR A 199 18.27 -1.30 1.15
C THR A 199 18.71 -2.75 0.95
N LEU A 200 19.16 -3.10 -0.26
CA LEU A 200 19.58 -4.47 -0.60
C LEU A 200 20.84 -4.89 0.17
N ARG A 201 21.76 -3.97 0.48
CA ARG A 201 22.91 -4.24 1.36
C ARG A 201 22.46 -4.59 2.78
N ILE A 202 21.55 -3.80 3.35
CA ILE A 202 21.01 -4.06 4.70
C ILE A 202 20.33 -5.43 4.75
N LEU A 203 19.59 -5.79 3.70
CA LEU A 203 18.93 -7.08 3.59
C LEU A 203 19.94 -8.23 3.44
N THR A 204 20.95 -8.05 2.58
CA THR A 204 22.01 -9.05 2.37
C THR A 204 22.73 -9.41 3.66
N GLU A 205 22.92 -8.44 4.56
CA GLU A 205 23.55 -8.70 5.86
C GLU A 205 22.71 -9.55 6.81
N GLN A 206 21.38 -9.61 6.62
CA GLN A 206 20.46 -10.38 7.45
C GLN A 206 20.20 -11.79 6.90
N LEU A 207 20.69 -12.10 5.69
CA LEU A 207 20.53 -13.42 5.09
C LEU A 207 21.25 -14.49 5.91
N ARG A 208 20.63 -15.67 5.97
CA ARG A 208 21.17 -16.86 6.62
C ARG A 208 21.71 -17.82 5.55
N PRO A 209 22.58 -18.79 5.92
CA PRO A 209 23.14 -19.75 4.96
C PRO A 209 22.10 -20.58 4.21
N GLN A 210 20.91 -20.79 4.76
CA GLN A 210 19.83 -21.52 4.09
C GLN A 210 19.01 -20.65 3.12
N ASP A 211 19.14 -19.33 3.20
CA ASP A 211 18.40 -18.40 2.35
C ASP A 211 19.08 -18.29 0.97
N LYS A 212 18.30 -17.98 -0.06
CA LYS A 212 18.77 -17.80 -1.44
C LYS A 212 18.35 -16.43 -1.95
N VAL A 213 19.25 -15.80 -2.71
CA VAL A 213 19.01 -14.55 -3.42
C VAL A 213 19.25 -14.73 -4.90
N THR A 214 18.31 -14.22 -5.69
CA THR A 214 18.43 -14.02 -7.13
C THR A 214 18.29 -12.52 -7.40
N ILE A 215 19.11 -11.95 -8.29
CA ILE A 215 18.98 -10.53 -8.67
C ILE A 215 18.71 -10.45 -10.16
N ILE A 216 17.61 -9.77 -10.49
CA ILE A 216 17.19 -9.46 -11.84
C ILE A 216 17.11 -7.94 -11.95
N THR A 217 17.69 -7.39 -13.00
CA THR A 217 17.57 -5.96 -13.31
C THR A 217 16.69 -5.77 -14.53
N TYR A 218 15.95 -4.68 -14.59
CA TYR A 218 15.24 -4.29 -15.80
C TYR A 218 15.41 -2.81 -16.11
N ALA A 219 15.57 -2.55 -17.39
CA ALA A 219 15.53 -1.25 -18.03
C ALA A 219 15.16 -1.55 -19.49
N SER A 220 16.08 -1.36 -20.44
CA SER A 220 15.88 -1.75 -21.85
C SER A 220 16.07 -3.26 -22.02
N GLY A 221 15.10 -4.01 -21.49
CA GLY A 221 15.13 -5.46 -21.32
C GLY A 221 15.49 -5.90 -19.91
N GLU A 222 15.36 -7.19 -19.67
CA GLU A 222 15.60 -7.86 -18.40
C GLU A 222 16.93 -8.64 -18.40
N LYS A 223 17.64 -8.64 -17.26
CA LYS A 223 18.89 -9.39 -17.10
C LYS A 223 18.91 -10.10 -15.76
N LEU A 224 19.19 -11.40 -15.79
CA LEU A 224 19.54 -12.16 -14.60
C LEU A 224 21.02 -11.88 -14.26
N VAL A 225 21.26 -10.98 -13.31
CA VAL A 225 22.62 -10.55 -12.94
C VAL A 225 23.20 -11.37 -11.80
N LEU A 226 22.36 -12.07 -11.03
CA LEU A 226 22.77 -13.06 -10.05
C LEU A 226 21.82 -14.26 -10.07
N GLU A 227 22.32 -15.42 -10.49
CA GLU A 227 21.64 -16.72 -10.33
C GLU A 227 21.44 -17.04 -8.83
N PRO A 228 20.47 -17.91 -8.47
CA PRO A 228 20.17 -18.26 -7.08
C PRO A 228 21.42 -18.58 -6.27
N THR A 229 21.75 -17.68 -5.35
CA THR A 229 23.00 -17.69 -4.58
C THR A 229 22.67 -17.74 -3.09
N SER A 230 23.36 -18.61 -2.35
CA SER A 230 23.18 -18.79 -0.92
C SER A 230 23.53 -17.51 -0.12
N GLY A 231 22.79 -17.27 0.97
CA GLY A 231 22.94 -16.10 1.83
C GLY A 231 24.27 -16.03 2.59
N ASP A 232 25.03 -17.13 2.66
CA ASP A 232 26.39 -17.13 3.17
C ASP A 232 27.42 -16.52 2.19
N GLN A 233 27.10 -16.43 0.90
CA GLN A 233 27.95 -15.81 -0.13
C GLN A 233 27.75 -14.29 -0.20
N LYS A 234 27.76 -13.62 0.95
CA LYS A 234 27.48 -12.18 1.08
C LYS A 234 28.36 -11.33 0.15
N ASP A 235 29.67 -11.57 0.10
CA ASP A 235 30.59 -10.81 -0.74
C ASP A 235 30.28 -10.91 -2.24
N LYS A 236 29.73 -12.05 -2.68
CA LYS A 236 29.29 -12.22 -4.07
C LYS A 236 28.04 -11.40 -4.35
N ILE A 237 27.06 -11.45 -3.44
CA ILE A 237 25.80 -10.70 -3.55
C ILE A 237 26.10 -9.18 -3.54
N LEU A 238 26.92 -8.72 -2.59
CA LEU A 238 27.28 -7.32 -2.42
C LEU A 238 28.02 -6.75 -3.64
N ARG A 239 28.91 -7.51 -4.28
CA ARG A 239 29.59 -7.09 -5.52
C ARG A 239 28.60 -6.84 -6.65
N VAL A 240 27.62 -7.73 -6.86
CA VAL A 240 26.59 -7.53 -7.89
C VAL A 240 25.75 -6.30 -7.60
N ILE A 241 25.35 -6.08 -6.34
CA ILE A 241 24.62 -4.86 -5.93
C ILE A 241 25.46 -3.63 -6.26
N ASP A 242 26.77 -3.67 -6.04
CA ASP A 242 27.67 -2.55 -6.31
C ASP A 242 27.87 -2.22 -7.77
N GLU A 243 27.70 -3.20 -8.65
CA GLU A 243 27.81 -3.05 -10.10
C GLU A 243 26.53 -2.50 -10.75
N LEU A 244 25.39 -2.46 -10.03
CA LEU A 244 24.14 -1.88 -10.55
C LEU A 244 24.34 -0.41 -10.95
N ARG A 245 23.88 -0.05 -12.16
CA ARG A 245 23.96 1.29 -12.76
C ARG A 245 22.65 1.62 -13.47
N ALA A 246 22.19 2.86 -13.30
CA ALA A 246 21.03 3.38 -14.00
C ALA A 246 21.33 3.59 -15.50
N GLY A 247 20.36 3.30 -16.37
CA GLY A 247 20.43 3.54 -17.80
C GLY A 247 19.39 2.78 -18.61
N GLY A 248 18.93 3.39 -19.72
CA GLY A 248 17.95 2.80 -20.64
C GLY A 248 16.49 3.11 -20.29
N ALA A 249 15.59 2.82 -21.22
CA ALA A 249 14.13 2.94 -21.09
C ALA A 249 13.50 1.67 -20.48
N THR A 250 12.42 1.77 -19.70
CA THR A 250 11.92 0.72 -18.79
C THR A 250 10.95 -0.30 -19.40
N SER A 251 11.31 -1.58 -19.48
CA SER A 251 10.41 -2.69 -19.87
C SER A 251 10.04 -3.59 -18.69
N GLY A 252 8.92 -3.32 -18.02
CA GLY A 252 8.60 -3.93 -16.73
C GLY A 252 7.88 -5.30 -16.77
N GLU A 253 7.04 -5.57 -17.77
CA GLU A 253 6.22 -6.80 -17.79
C GLU A 253 7.06 -8.08 -17.90
N GLN A 254 7.97 -8.13 -18.88
CA GLN A 254 8.87 -9.27 -19.11
C GLN A 254 9.75 -9.53 -17.88
N ALA A 255 10.11 -8.47 -17.17
CA ALA A 255 10.92 -8.55 -15.96
C ALA A 255 10.16 -9.22 -14.80
N ILE A 256 8.87 -8.91 -14.61
CA ILE A 256 8.01 -9.58 -13.63
C ILE A 256 7.84 -11.06 -14.00
N GLN A 257 7.60 -11.38 -15.28
CA GLN A 257 7.50 -12.77 -15.74
C GLN A 257 8.80 -13.55 -15.49
N LEU A 258 9.96 -12.95 -15.78
CA LEU A 258 11.26 -13.56 -15.50
C LEU A 258 11.47 -13.74 -14.00
N ALA A 259 11.07 -12.78 -13.17
CA ALA A 259 11.18 -12.88 -11.72
C ALA A 259 10.39 -14.07 -11.17
N TYR A 260 9.13 -14.25 -11.59
CA TYR A 260 8.35 -15.43 -11.24
C TYR A 260 9.00 -16.73 -11.73
N LYS A 261 9.49 -16.76 -12.97
CA LYS A 261 10.18 -17.94 -13.52
C LYS A 261 11.41 -18.33 -12.69
N GLN A 262 12.22 -17.35 -12.27
CA GLN A 262 13.39 -17.62 -11.44
C GLN A 262 13.01 -18.00 -10.00
N ALA A 263 11.98 -17.37 -9.43
CA ALA A 263 11.44 -17.74 -8.13
C ALA A 263 10.95 -19.20 -8.13
N GLU A 264 10.19 -19.62 -9.16
CA GLU A 264 9.72 -20.99 -9.35
C GLU A 264 10.89 -21.98 -9.53
N LYS A 265 11.94 -21.61 -10.29
CA LYS A 265 13.14 -22.45 -10.49
C LYS A 265 13.89 -22.73 -9.19
N ALA A 266 13.96 -21.74 -8.29
CA ALA A 266 14.64 -21.84 -7.00
C ALA A 266 13.70 -22.12 -5.82
N PHE A 267 12.44 -22.51 -6.11
CA PHE A 267 11.37 -22.60 -5.13
C PHE A 267 11.72 -23.48 -3.93
N ILE A 268 11.42 -22.99 -2.73
CA ILE A 268 11.62 -23.72 -1.48
C ILE A 268 10.24 -24.17 -0.98
N LYS A 269 10.00 -25.48 -1.01
CA LYS A 269 8.77 -26.06 -0.45
C LYS A 269 8.70 -25.82 1.05
N ASN A 270 7.55 -25.36 1.54
CA ASN A 270 7.33 -24.93 2.93
C ASN A 270 8.31 -23.82 3.39
N GLY A 271 8.98 -23.17 2.43
CA GLY A 271 9.83 -22.02 2.65
C GLY A 271 9.13 -20.75 2.19
N ILE A 272 9.87 -19.65 2.28
CA ILE A 272 9.38 -18.33 1.95
C ILE A 272 9.81 -18.06 0.51
N ASN A 273 8.87 -17.79 -0.40
CA ASN A 273 9.20 -17.49 -1.79
C ASN A 273 8.62 -16.12 -2.13
N ARG A 274 9.50 -15.15 -2.38
CA ARG A 274 9.09 -13.75 -2.50
C ARG A 274 9.92 -12.98 -3.53
N ILE A 275 9.23 -12.19 -4.33
CA ILE A 275 9.80 -11.18 -5.20
C ILE A 275 9.78 -9.84 -4.45
N LEU A 276 10.91 -9.15 -4.42
CA LEU A 276 11.03 -7.77 -3.95
C LEU A 276 11.25 -6.88 -5.17
N LEU A 277 10.21 -6.19 -5.60
CA LEU A 277 10.24 -5.22 -6.68
C LEU A 277 10.73 -3.87 -6.13
N ALA A 278 11.81 -3.32 -6.66
CA ALA A 278 12.35 -2.01 -6.28
C ALA A 278 12.33 -1.07 -7.50
N THR A 279 11.52 -0.01 -7.45
CA THR A 279 11.22 0.86 -8.61
C THR A 279 10.74 2.24 -8.18
N ASP A 280 10.74 3.20 -9.10
CA ASP A 280 10.03 4.48 -8.98
C ASP A 280 8.60 4.43 -9.56
N GLY A 281 8.17 3.27 -10.08
CA GLY A 281 6.81 3.05 -10.59
C GLY A 281 6.62 3.39 -12.07
N ASP A 282 7.71 3.65 -12.80
CA ASP A 282 7.70 3.94 -14.22
C ASP A 282 7.70 2.66 -15.09
N PHE A 283 6.54 2.00 -15.20
CA PHE A 283 6.36 0.80 -16.03
C PHE A 283 6.07 1.12 -17.52
N ASN A 284 6.39 2.33 -18.00
CA ASN A 284 5.81 2.92 -19.21
C ASN A 284 6.25 2.33 -20.56
N VAL A 285 7.03 1.23 -20.63
CA VAL A 285 7.30 0.52 -21.89
C VAL A 285 6.81 -0.93 -21.82
N GLY A 286 5.77 -1.22 -22.61
CA GLY A 286 5.31 -2.59 -22.88
C GLY A 286 3.89 -2.91 -22.41
N ILE A 287 3.31 -2.14 -21.49
CA ILE A 287 1.96 -2.41 -20.96
C ILE A 287 0.98 -1.37 -21.52
N THR A 288 0.15 -1.78 -22.47
CA THR A 288 -1.07 -1.03 -22.84
C THR A 288 -2.23 -1.28 -21.86
N ASP A 289 -2.11 -2.18 -20.88
CA ASP A 289 -3.17 -2.42 -19.89
C ASP A 289 -2.64 -2.88 -18.51
N PHE A 290 -2.70 -1.96 -17.54
CA PHE A 290 -2.41 -2.22 -16.12
C PHE A 290 -3.22 -3.38 -15.53
N SER A 291 -4.47 -3.58 -15.99
CA SER A 291 -5.33 -4.67 -15.54
C SER A 291 -4.75 -6.04 -15.90
N THR A 292 -4.11 -6.14 -17.07
CA THR A 292 -3.44 -7.36 -17.52
C THR A 292 -2.26 -7.72 -16.63
N LEU A 293 -1.44 -6.74 -16.23
CA LEU A 293 -0.34 -6.98 -15.30
C LEU A 293 -0.86 -7.44 -13.93
N LYS A 294 -1.87 -6.76 -13.39
CA LYS A 294 -2.51 -7.14 -12.13
C LYS A 294 -3.05 -8.57 -12.18
N GLY A 295 -3.74 -8.93 -13.26
CA GLY A 295 -4.25 -10.29 -13.49
C GLY A 295 -3.15 -11.35 -13.58
N MET A 296 -2.03 -11.03 -14.22
CA MET A 296 -0.86 -11.92 -14.29
C MET A 296 -0.27 -12.17 -12.91
N VAL A 297 -0.06 -11.12 -12.11
CA VAL A 297 0.47 -11.23 -10.74
C VAL A 297 -0.48 -12.05 -9.87
N ALA A 298 -1.79 -11.79 -9.96
CA ALA A 298 -2.85 -12.53 -9.26
C ALA A 298 -2.92 -14.03 -9.63
N GLU A 299 -2.59 -14.38 -10.87
CA GLU A 299 -2.47 -15.78 -11.29
C GLU A 299 -1.16 -16.39 -10.78
N LYS A 300 -0.05 -15.68 -10.95
CA LYS A 300 1.29 -16.15 -10.57
C LYS A 300 1.46 -16.36 -9.07
N ARG A 301 0.82 -15.54 -8.22
CA ARG A 301 0.85 -15.74 -6.76
C ARG A 301 0.35 -17.13 -6.33
N LYS A 302 -0.56 -17.76 -7.10
CA LYS A 302 -1.07 -19.12 -6.81
C LYS A 302 0.01 -20.20 -6.85
N SER A 303 1.19 -19.91 -7.42
CA SER A 303 2.38 -20.77 -7.33
C SER A 303 3.02 -20.78 -5.93
N GLY A 304 2.54 -19.95 -4.99
CA GLY A 304 3.13 -19.76 -3.67
C GLY A 304 4.28 -18.75 -3.64
N VAL A 305 4.41 -17.91 -4.69
CA VAL A 305 5.40 -16.83 -4.77
C VAL A 305 4.70 -15.49 -4.59
N SER A 306 5.00 -14.79 -3.49
CA SER A 306 4.44 -13.46 -3.20
C SER A 306 5.27 -12.34 -3.81
N LEU A 307 4.68 -11.15 -4.00
CA LEU A 307 5.37 -9.97 -4.55
C LEU A 307 5.17 -8.76 -3.63
N THR A 308 6.27 -8.20 -3.13
CA THR A 308 6.31 -6.96 -2.34
C THR A 308 6.89 -5.84 -3.20
N ALA A 309 6.25 -4.68 -3.21
CA ALA A 309 6.71 -3.51 -3.94
C ALA A 309 7.36 -2.50 -2.99
N LEU A 310 8.58 -2.08 -3.34
CA LEU A 310 9.38 -1.07 -2.65
C LEU A 310 9.49 0.14 -3.59
N GLY A 311 8.79 1.22 -3.26
CA GLY A 311 8.80 2.46 -4.02
C GLY A 311 9.93 3.39 -3.60
N TYR A 312 10.55 4.07 -4.57
CA TYR A 312 11.66 5.00 -4.37
C TYR A 312 11.49 6.27 -5.22
N GLY A 313 12.18 7.34 -4.83
CA GLY A 313 12.26 8.57 -5.62
C GLY A 313 11.02 9.45 -5.67
N THR A 314 11.10 10.50 -6.47
CA THR A 314 10.04 11.51 -6.64
C THR A 314 9.84 11.88 -8.11
N GLY A 315 8.79 12.67 -8.40
CA GLY A 315 8.58 13.31 -9.70
C GLY A 315 7.76 12.46 -10.67
N ASN A 316 8.22 11.24 -10.97
CA ASN A 316 7.52 10.25 -11.81
C ASN A 316 6.88 9.10 -11.00
N TYR A 317 6.78 9.28 -9.69
CA TYR A 317 6.40 8.26 -8.75
C TYR A 317 4.96 7.75 -8.90
N ASN A 318 4.78 6.45 -9.14
CA ASN A 318 3.46 5.84 -9.36
C ASN A 318 3.05 4.90 -8.22
N GLU A 319 2.54 5.48 -7.13
CA GLU A 319 2.08 4.76 -5.95
C GLU A 319 0.92 3.81 -6.28
N GLU A 320 -0.07 4.30 -7.02
CA GLU A 320 -1.27 3.53 -7.38
C GLU A 320 -0.91 2.19 -8.04
N LEU A 321 0.07 2.21 -8.95
CA LEU A 321 0.49 1.00 -9.63
C LEU A 321 1.21 0.02 -8.70
N MET A 322 2.13 0.52 -7.87
CA MET A 322 2.92 -0.34 -6.97
C MET A 322 2.06 -0.97 -5.87
N GLU A 323 1.13 -0.23 -5.29
CA GLU A 323 0.16 -0.73 -4.30
C GLU A 323 -0.68 -1.86 -4.91
N GLN A 324 -1.32 -1.62 -6.05
CA GLN A 324 -2.20 -2.63 -6.65
C GLN A 324 -1.48 -3.87 -7.16
N ILE A 325 -0.20 -3.77 -7.53
CA ILE A 325 0.63 -4.93 -7.89
C ILE A 325 1.01 -5.73 -6.63
N ALA A 326 1.37 -5.06 -5.54
CA ALA A 326 1.65 -5.72 -4.27
C ALA A 326 0.42 -6.48 -3.74
N ASP A 327 -0.75 -5.82 -3.78
CA ASP A 327 -2.05 -6.41 -3.43
C ASP A 327 -2.35 -7.67 -4.23
N ALA A 328 -2.18 -7.59 -5.55
CA ALA A 328 -2.39 -8.73 -6.44
C ALA A 328 -1.39 -9.86 -6.20
N GLY A 329 -0.28 -9.59 -5.51
CA GLY A 329 0.83 -10.50 -5.26
C GLY A 329 0.90 -11.07 -3.85
N ASP A 330 -0.10 -10.87 -2.99
CA ASP A 330 -0.08 -11.25 -1.55
C ASP A 330 1.15 -10.71 -0.82
N GLY A 331 1.58 -9.51 -1.19
CA GLY A 331 2.66 -8.80 -0.52
C GLY A 331 2.26 -7.37 -0.22
N ASN A 332 3.19 -6.65 0.39
CA ASN A 332 2.94 -5.31 0.89
C ASN A 332 3.63 -4.27 0.01
N TYR A 333 3.17 -3.05 0.16
CA TYR A 333 3.76 -1.86 -0.40
C TYR A 333 4.44 -1.02 0.67
N SER A 334 5.65 -0.53 0.36
CA SER A 334 6.40 0.38 1.21
C SER A 334 7.10 1.43 0.38
N TYR A 335 7.05 2.69 0.83
CA TYR A 335 7.81 3.77 0.23
C TYR A 335 9.04 4.08 1.07
N ILE A 336 10.22 4.02 0.45
CA ILE A 336 11.51 4.21 1.10
C ILE A 336 12.04 5.58 0.72
N ASP A 337 11.76 6.56 1.57
CA ASP A 337 12.17 7.96 1.40
C ASP A 337 13.58 8.25 1.94
N ASN A 338 14.10 7.39 2.83
CA ASN A 338 15.42 7.57 3.42
C ASN A 338 16.02 6.25 3.94
N LYS A 339 17.29 6.31 4.37
CA LYS A 339 18.04 5.15 4.86
C LYS A 339 17.49 4.55 6.16
N ASN A 340 16.93 5.37 7.06
CA ASN A 340 16.32 4.86 8.29
C ASN A 340 15.04 4.07 7.97
N GLU A 341 14.26 4.54 7.01
CA GLU A 341 13.12 3.79 6.49
C GLU A 341 13.55 2.48 5.86
N ALA A 342 14.58 2.49 5.01
CA ALA A 342 15.14 1.27 4.42
C ALA A 342 15.49 0.23 5.49
N LYS A 343 16.14 0.67 6.58
CA LYS A 343 16.48 -0.19 7.70
C LYS A 343 15.23 -0.73 8.42
N LYS A 344 14.23 0.13 8.67
CA LYS A 344 12.97 -0.27 9.31
C LYS A 344 12.22 -1.31 8.47
N VAL A 345 12.00 -1.04 7.18
CA VAL A 345 11.30 -1.93 6.24
C VAL A 345 11.99 -3.29 6.21
N VAL A 346 13.32 -3.33 6.06
CA VAL A 346 14.05 -4.61 6.03
C VAL A 346 13.99 -5.35 7.36
N GLN A 347 14.27 -4.67 8.48
CA GLN A 347 14.37 -5.32 9.79
C GLN A 347 13.02 -5.77 10.33
N ARG A 348 11.97 -4.99 10.12
CA ARG A 348 10.66 -5.20 10.76
C ARG A 348 9.66 -5.76 9.79
N GLN A 349 9.45 -5.10 8.65
CA GLN A 349 8.40 -5.51 7.73
C GLN A 349 8.79 -6.78 6.98
N LEU A 350 9.93 -6.80 6.28
CA LEU A 350 10.32 -8.00 5.54
C LEU A 350 10.52 -9.19 6.49
N SER A 351 11.19 -9.05 7.63
CA SER A 351 11.33 -10.19 8.57
C SER A 351 9.98 -10.71 9.10
N SER A 352 9.01 -9.82 9.38
CA SER A 352 7.67 -10.20 9.85
C SER A 352 6.78 -10.80 8.75
N THR A 353 6.83 -10.26 7.54
CA THR A 353 5.99 -10.67 6.40
C THR A 353 6.50 -11.91 5.68
N LEU A 354 7.74 -12.33 5.97
CA LEU A 354 8.33 -13.50 5.33
C LEU A 354 7.69 -14.81 5.84
N ALA A 355 7.29 -14.92 7.11
CA ALA A 355 6.64 -16.13 7.63
C ALA A 355 5.15 -15.93 7.86
N THR A 356 4.33 -16.39 6.93
CA THR A 356 2.86 -16.39 7.06
C THR A 356 2.41 -17.24 8.25
N VAL A 357 1.67 -16.64 9.18
CA VAL A 357 1.08 -17.36 10.34
C VAL A 357 -0.40 -17.69 10.12
N ALA A 358 -1.09 -16.94 9.27
CA ALA A 358 -2.36 -17.34 8.69
C ALA A 358 -2.58 -16.71 7.32
N GLN A 359 -3.43 -17.38 6.55
CA GLN A 359 -3.80 -17.03 5.19
C GLN A 359 -5.26 -16.58 5.14
N ASP A 360 -5.60 -15.77 4.13
CA ASP A 360 -6.97 -15.35 3.83
C ASP A 360 -7.70 -14.81 5.07
N VAL A 361 -7.09 -13.80 5.70
CA VAL A 361 -7.58 -13.25 6.96
C VAL A 361 -8.59 -12.13 6.71
N LYS A 362 -9.83 -12.39 7.09
CA LYS A 362 -10.96 -11.45 6.97
C LYS A 362 -11.37 -10.94 8.34
N ILE A 363 -11.54 -9.63 8.46
CA ILE A 363 -12.07 -9.00 9.67
C ILE A 363 -13.50 -8.54 9.37
N GLN A 364 -14.43 -8.92 10.24
CA GLN A 364 -15.81 -8.44 10.20
C GLN A 364 -16.21 -7.92 11.57
N VAL A 365 -16.71 -6.69 11.64
CA VAL A 365 -17.29 -6.12 12.83
C VAL A 365 -18.80 -6.07 12.67
N GLU A 366 -19.51 -6.79 13.53
CA GLU A 366 -20.97 -6.81 13.59
C GLU A 366 -21.44 -6.00 14.79
N PHE A 367 -22.07 -4.85 14.53
CA PHE A 367 -22.57 -3.94 15.54
C PHE A 367 -23.93 -4.38 16.07
N ASN A 368 -24.11 -4.25 17.38
CA ASN A 368 -25.37 -4.58 18.02
C ASN A 368 -26.36 -3.39 17.88
N PRO A 369 -27.49 -3.53 17.15
CA PRO A 369 -28.47 -2.46 16.96
C PRO A 369 -29.17 -2.03 18.27
N ALA A 370 -29.05 -2.81 19.35
CA ALA A 370 -29.57 -2.46 20.66
C ALA A 370 -28.74 -1.39 21.37
N THR A 371 -27.46 -1.25 21.01
CA THR A 371 -26.48 -0.43 21.72
C THR A 371 -25.78 0.59 20.81
N VAL A 372 -25.70 0.32 19.50
CA VAL A 372 -25.10 1.22 18.51
C VAL A 372 -26.14 1.67 17.48
N LYS A 373 -26.24 2.99 17.29
CA LYS A 373 -27.12 3.65 16.31
C LYS A 373 -26.43 3.79 14.95
N GLU A 374 -25.23 4.35 14.96
CA GLU A 374 -24.43 4.66 13.77
C GLU A 374 -22.97 4.28 14.00
N TYR A 375 -22.25 3.98 12.91
CA TYR A 375 -20.81 3.80 12.94
C TYR A 375 -20.14 4.34 11.67
N ARG A 376 -18.83 4.54 11.76
CA ARG A 376 -17.93 4.83 10.65
C ARG A 376 -16.60 4.13 10.87
N LEU A 377 -16.09 3.43 9.86
CA LEU A 377 -14.71 2.94 9.84
C LEU A 377 -13.79 4.10 9.44
N VAL A 378 -12.69 4.28 10.18
CA VAL A 378 -11.72 5.35 9.92
C VAL A 378 -10.58 4.78 9.07
N GLY A 379 -10.45 5.23 7.82
CA GLY A 379 -9.52 4.64 6.86
C GLY A 379 -10.08 3.37 6.21
N TYR A 380 -9.21 2.54 5.62
CA TYR A 380 -9.50 1.26 4.98
C TYR A 380 -10.38 1.34 3.72
N GLU A 381 -10.48 2.51 3.08
CA GLU A 381 -11.37 2.73 1.93
C GLU A 381 -11.12 1.75 0.76
N ASN A 382 -9.86 1.47 0.43
CA ASN A 382 -9.45 0.53 -0.63
C ASN A 382 -9.36 -0.93 -0.15
N ARG A 383 -9.64 -1.22 1.13
CA ARG A 383 -9.56 -2.55 1.77
C ARG A 383 -10.92 -3.13 2.14
N MET A 384 -12.01 -2.45 1.79
CA MET A 384 -13.37 -2.89 2.06
C MET A 384 -13.74 -4.14 1.27
N LEU A 385 -14.33 -5.12 1.96
CA LEU A 385 -14.86 -6.35 1.38
C LEU A 385 -16.39 -6.34 1.43
N LYS A 386 -17.03 -7.11 0.55
CA LYS A 386 -18.48 -7.29 0.63
C LYS A 386 -18.82 -8.18 1.83
N GLN A 387 -20.05 -8.06 2.34
CA GLN A 387 -20.47 -8.85 3.49
C GLN A 387 -20.48 -10.36 3.17
N GLU A 388 -20.93 -10.71 1.96
CA GLU A 388 -20.95 -12.08 1.44
C GLU A 388 -19.55 -12.70 1.28
N ASP A 389 -18.52 -11.88 1.11
CA ASP A 389 -17.13 -12.34 0.96
C ASP A 389 -16.57 -12.90 2.28
N PHE A 390 -17.12 -12.49 3.43
CA PHE A 390 -16.65 -12.94 4.74
C PHE A 390 -16.73 -14.45 4.94
N ASN A 391 -17.74 -15.11 4.39
CA ASN A 391 -17.91 -16.57 4.49
C ASN A 391 -17.42 -17.32 3.23
N ASN A 392 -16.90 -16.59 2.24
CA ASN A 392 -16.45 -17.17 0.99
C ASN A 392 -14.94 -17.42 1.05
N ASP A 393 -14.55 -18.68 1.29
CA ASP A 393 -13.14 -19.11 1.32
C ASP A 393 -12.44 -19.01 -0.06
N LYS A 394 -13.14 -18.60 -1.13
CA LYS A 394 -12.55 -18.33 -2.45
C LYS A 394 -12.16 -16.87 -2.67
N VAL A 395 -12.70 -15.96 -1.87
CA VAL A 395 -12.29 -14.56 -1.90
C VAL A 395 -11.06 -14.47 -1.02
N ASP A 396 -9.97 -13.97 -1.57
CA ASP A 396 -8.75 -13.73 -0.82
C ASP A 396 -8.81 -12.35 -0.16
N ALA A 397 -8.30 -12.25 1.06
CA ALA A 397 -8.34 -11.06 1.90
C ALA A 397 -6.99 -10.71 2.55
N GLY A 398 -5.92 -11.30 2.02
CA GLY A 398 -4.56 -11.06 2.46
C GLY A 398 -4.09 -12.03 3.53
N ASP A 399 -2.77 -12.17 3.57
CA ASP A 399 -2.04 -13.00 4.52
C ASP A 399 -1.48 -12.13 5.64
N ILE A 400 -1.28 -12.75 6.81
CA ILE A 400 -0.61 -12.06 7.92
C ILE A 400 0.65 -12.81 8.34
N GLY A 401 1.74 -12.05 8.39
CA GLY A 401 3.06 -12.51 8.78
C GLY A 401 3.28 -12.56 10.30
N ALA A 402 4.29 -13.32 10.72
CA ALA A 402 4.71 -13.42 12.10
C ALA A 402 5.08 -12.06 12.69
N GLY A 403 4.56 -11.74 13.87
CA GLY A 403 4.84 -10.48 14.57
C GLY A 403 4.13 -9.24 13.97
N HIS A 404 3.48 -9.37 12.82
CA HIS A 404 2.70 -8.28 12.23
C HIS A 404 1.52 -7.89 13.13
N ASN A 405 1.19 -6.59 13.14
CA ASN A 405 0.04 -6.07 13.87
C ASN A 405 -0.80 -5.17 12.99
N VAL A 406 -2.10 -5.14 13.29
CA VAL A 406 -3.09 -4.36 12.56
C VAL A 406 -4.00 -3.65 13.54
N THR A 407 -4.26 -2.37 13.28
CA THR A 407 -5.08 -1.48 14.10
C THR A 407 -6.17 -0.84 13.26
N ALA A 408 -7.42 -1.07 13.66
CA ALA A 408 -8.58 -0.41 13.09
C ALA A 408 -9.29 0.46 14.13
N LEU A 409 -9.86 1.57 13.68
CA LEU A 409 -10.66 2.48 14.50
C LEU A 409 -12.07 2.57 13.93
N TYR A 410 -13.06 2.36 14.80
CA TYR A 410 -14.45 2.67 14.51
C TYR A 410 -14.91 3.82 15.38
N GLU A 411 -15.55 4.81 14.77
CA GLU A 411 -16.31 5.81 15.51
C GLU A 411 -17.78 5.41 15.52
N ILE A 412 -18.39 5.36 16.70
CA ILE A 412 -19.76 4.91 16.90
C ILE A 412 -20.61 5.93 17.65
N ILE A 413 -21.91 5.91 17.40
CA ILE A 413 -22.92 6.64 18.17
C ILE A 413 -23.75 5.61 18.94
N PRO A 414 -23.71 5.61 20.28
CA PRO A 414 -24.58 4.77 21.07
C PRO A 414 -26.07 5.10 20.84
N VAL A 415 -26.94 4.10 20.97
CA VAL A 415 -28.40 4.31 20.91
C VAL A 415 -28.85 5.34 21.95
N GLY A 416 -29.76 6.23 21.55
CA GLY A 416 -30.27 7.32 22.40
C GLY A 416 -29.46 8.61 22.32
N GLN A 417 -28.31 8.61 21.62
CA GLN A 417 -27.50 9.81 21.38
C GLN A 417 -27.78 10.42 20.00
N GLN A 418 -27.49 11.72 19.86
CA GLN A 418 -27.59 12.41 18.59
C GLN A 418 -26.44 12.00 17.65
N GLY A 419 -26.81 11.42 16.50
CA GLY A 419 -25.87 10.95 15.49
C GLY A 419 -25.42 12.01 14.49
N TRP A 420 -24.82 11.57 13.39
CA TRP A 420 -24.58 12.39 12.19
C TRP A 420 -25.85 12.49 11.34
N ASN A 421 -26.65 11.44 11.34
CA ASN A 421 -27.85 11.37 10.51
C ASN A 421 -29.11 11.76 11.31
N ASN A 422 -30.02 12.46 10.64
CA ASN A 422 -31.36 12.72 11.18
C ASN A 422 -32.17 11.42 11.22
N ASP A 423 -33.03 11.26 12.23
CA ASP A 423 -33.92 10.10 12.29
C ASP A 423 -34.83 10.06 11.06
N SER A 424 -34.97 8.87 10.45
CA SER A 424 -35.81 8.71 9.26
C SER A 424 -37.26 8.48 9.69
N ARG A 425 -38.19 9.25 9.12
CA ARG A 425 -39.63 9.10 9.39
C ARG A 425 -40.18 7.73 8.98
N TYR A 426 -39.50 7.02 8.07
CA TYR A 426 -39.97 5.77 7.48
C TYR A 426 -39.06 4.58 7.81
N GLN A 427 -38.07 4.76 8.68
CA GLN A 427 -37.19 3.66 9.08
C GLN A 427 -37.98 2.66 9.93
N ALA A 428 -38.05 1.42 9.45
CA ALA A 428 -38.65 0.34 10.19
C ALA A 428 -37.87 0.11 11.49
N SER A 429 -38.58 0.04 12.61
CA SER A 429 -37.99 -0.26 13.91
C SER A 429 -37.49 -1.71 13.93
N THR A 430 -36.17 -1.89 14.07
CA THR A 430 -35.56 -3.21 14.26
C THR A 430 -36.08 -3.81 15.57
N LYS A 431 -36.44 -5.10 15.57
CA LYS A 431 -36.76 -5.83 16.81
C LYS A 431 -35.49 -5.96 17.65
N ILE A 432 -35.36 -5.10 18.64
CA ILE A 432 -34.23 -5.10 19.59
C ILE A 432 -34.50 -6.15 20.67
N ASP A 433 -33.63 -7.15 20.77
CA ASP A 433 -33.60 -8.05 21.91
C ASP A 433 -32.96 -7.34 23.10
N ALA A 434 -33.80 -6.87 24.03
CA ALA A 434 -33.35 -6.12 25.20
C ALA A 434 -32.45 -6.93 26.15
N SER A 435 -32.41 -8.26 26.01
CA SER A 435 -31.53 -9.14 26.80
C SER A 435 -30.06 -9.12 26.34
N LYS A 436 -29.79 -8.60 25.13
CA LYS A 436 -28.44 -8.52 24.52
C LYS A 436 -27.94 -7.08 24.52
N LYS A 437 -27.77 -6.49 25.71
CA LYS A 437 -27.20 -5.14 25.88
C LYS A 437 -25.94 -5.20 26.71
N THR A 438 -25.00 -6.08 26.36
CA THR A 438 -23.74 -6.25 27.08
C THR A 438 -22.53 -5.78 26.26
N GLU A 439 -22.71 -5.58 24.97
CA GLU A 439 -21.66 -5.29 24.00
C GLU A 439 -22.07 -4.23 22.97
N TYR A 440 -21.09 -3.52 22.42
CA TYR A 440 -21.30 -2.66 21.25
C TYR A 440 -21.25 -3.46 19.94
N ALA A 441 -20.39 -4.47 19.86
CA ALA A 441 -20.16 -5.23 18.64
C ALA A 441 -19.48 -6.58 18.93
N PHE A 442 -19.42 -7.43 17.92
CA PHE A 442 -18.49 -8.56 17.83
C PHE A 442 -17.46 -8.31 16.74
N VAL A 443 -16.19 -8.51 17.06
CA VAL A 443 -15.08 -8.60 16.10
C VAL A 443 -14.90 -10.06 15.73
N ASN A 444 -15.23 -10.39 14.49
CA ASN A 444 -15.16 -11.73 13.92
C ASN A 444 -13.94 -11.78 12.99
N LEU A 445 -12.97 -12.63 13.32
CA LEU A 445 -11.78 -12.87 12.53
C LEU A 445 -11.87 -14.26 11.91
N ARG A 446 -11.95 -14.32 10.58
CA ARG A 446 -11.88 -15.58 9.83
C ARG A 446 -10.51 -15.72 9.20
N TYR A 447 -9.88 -16.89 9.31
CA TYR A 447 -8.55 -17.14 8.77
C TYR A 447 -8.33 -18.62 8.45
N LYS A 448 -7.33 -18.94 7.63
CA LYS A 448 -6.84 -20.30 7.38
C LYS A 448 -5.44 -20.48 7.97
N LEU A 449 -5.15 -21.63 8.58
CA LEU A 449 -3.76 -21.94 8.93
C LEU A 449 -2.95 -22.19 7.66
N PRO A 450 -1.62 -21.93 7.67
CA PRO A 450 -0.79 -22.15 6.49
C PRO A 450 -0.95 -23.57 5.92
N ASN A 451 -1.20 -23.66 4.62
CA ASN A 451 -1.44 -24.93 3.90
C ASN A 451 -2.72 -25.68 4.32
N GLN A 452 -3.73 -24.99 4.87
CA GLN A 452 -5.04 -25.56 5.15
C GLN A 452 -6.13 -24.84 4.36
N ASP A 453 -7.07 -25.61 3.80
CA ASP A 453 -8.16 -25.05 3.00
C ASP A 453 -9.37 -24.59 3.82
N LYS A 454 -9.51 -25.10 5.05
CA LYS A 454 -10.66 -24.83 5.92
C LYS A 454 -10.39 -23.61 6.81
N SER A 455 -11.29 -22.64 6.76
CA SER A 455 -11.21 -21.48 7.63
C SER A 455 -11.66 -21.77 9.08
N ILE A 456 -11.06 -21.02 10.01
CA ILE A 456 -11.34 -20.98 11.44
C ILE A 456 -11.94 -19.61 11.74
N LEU A 457 -12.94 -19.57 12.63
CA LEU A 457 -13.58 -18.35 13.09
C LEU A 457 -13.21 -18.07 14.55
N LEU A 458 -12.67 -16.89 14.82
CA LEU A 458 -12.42 -16.34 16.15
C LEU A 458 -13.34 -15.15 16.37
N ASN A 459 -14.08 -15.14 17.49
CA ASN A 459 -15.02 -14.07 17.81
C ASN A 459 -14.62 -13.40 19.13
N GLN A 460 -14.57 -12.07 19.13
CA GLN A 460 -14.24 -11.25 20.31
C GLN A 460 -15.32 -10.17 20.50
N ALA A 461 -16.02 -10.21 21.64
CA ALA A 461 -17.00 -9.17 21.97
C ALA A 461 -16.30 -7.86 22.37
N VAL A 462 -16.83 -6.73 21.88
CA VAL A 462 -16.50 -5.37 22.32
C VAL A 462 -17.47 -4.99 23.42
N GLN A 463 -17.02 -5.09 24.67
CA GLN A 463 -17.88 -4.85 25.84
C GLN A 463 -18.43 -3.42 25.87
N LEU A 464 -19.62 -3.26 26.46
CA LEU A 464 -20.15 -1.93 26.76
C LEU A 464 -19.27 -1.18 27.75
N GLY A 465 -19.27 0.14 27.59
CA GLY A 465 -18.50 1.08 28.41
C GLY A 465 -17.51 1.88 27.58
N SER A 466 -17.18 3.07 28.05
CA SER A 466 -16.12 3.89 27.49
C SER A 466 -15.30 4.51 28.62
N LYS A 467 -14.06 4.88 28.29
CA LYS A 467 -13.22 5.70 29.16
C LYS A 467 -13.12 7.11 28.58
N PRO A 468 -12.97 8.14 29.42
CA PRO A 468 -12.45 9.43 28.95
C PRO A 468 -11.12 9.22 28.21
N LEU A 469 -10.89 9.98 27.13
CA LEU A 469 -9.70 9.82 26.28
C LEU A 469 -8.40 9.97 27.08
N GLU A 470 -8.39 10.83 28.10
CA GLU A 470 -7.24 11.08 28.98
C GLU A 470 -6.88 9.85 29.82
N LYS A 471 -7.84 8.93 30.05
CA LYS A 471 -7.65 7.67 30.78
C LYS A 471 -7.42 6.47 29.86
N ALA A 472 -7.40 6.68 28.54
CA ALA A 472 -7.10 5.64 27.57
C ALA A 472 -5.64 5.20 27.67
N ASN A 473 -5.34 3.99 27.16
CA ASN A 473 -3.96 3.56 26.98
C ASN A 473 -3.18 4.56 26.12
N SER A 474 -1.88 4.71 26.40
CA SER A 474 -0.97 5.56 25.63
C SER A 474 -1.07 5.30 24.12
N ASP A 475 -1.06 4.02 23.74
CA ASP A 475 -1.19 3.57 22.36
C ASP A 475 -2.53 3.92 21.69
N THR A 476 -3.60 3.99 22.48
CA THR A 476 -4.92 4.39 21.96
C THR A 476 -4.95 5.89 21.72
N ARG A 477 -4.42 6.70 22.65
CA ARG A 477 -4.27 8.14 22.43
C ARG A 477 -3.37 8.44 21.23
N PHE A 478 -2.28 7.69 21.07
CA PHE A 478 -1.38 7.84 19.93
C PHE A 478 -2.06 7.48 18.60
N ALA A 479 -2.74 6.34 18.51
CA ALA A 479 -3.48 5.95 17.30
C ALA A 479 -4.52 7.01 16.91
N ILE A 480 -5.22 7.60 17.89
CA ILE A 480 -6.18 8.68 17.66
C ILE A 480 -5.48 9.97 17.20
N ALA A 481 -4.30 10.29 17.74
CA ALA A 481 -3.48 11.41 17.26
C ALA A 481 -3.11 11.24 15.79
N VAL A 482 -2.63 10.05 15.40
CA VAL A 482 -2.24 9.73 14.02
C VAL A 482 -3.45 9.74 13.09
N ALA A 483 -4.58 9.16 13.50
CA ALA A 483 -5.83 9.22 12.74
C ALA A 483 -6.29 10.66 12.53
N SER A 484 -6.24 11.49 13.58
CA SER A 484 -6.62 12.90 13.51
C SER A 484 -5.67 13.71 12.63
N TYR A 485 -4.37 13.39 12.64
CA TYR A 485 -3.35 13.96 11.76
C TYR A 485 -3.68 13.66 10.29
N ALA A 486 -3.95 12.40 9.96
CA ALA A 486 -4.32 11.99 8.61
C ALA A 486 -5.63 12.66 8.14
N GLN A 487 -6.67 12.65 8.99
CA GLN A 487 -7.94 13.34 8.70
C GLN A 487 -7.73 14.85 8.49
N GLN A 488 -6.87 15.50 9.29
CA GLN A 488 -6.58 16.92 9.15
C GLN A 488 -5.88 17.25 7.83
N LEU A 489 -4.89 16.44 7.43
CA LEU A 489 -4.23 16.58 6.13
C LEU A 489 -5.21 16.38 4.95
N LYS A 490 -6.26 15.55 5.14
CA LYS A 490 -7.36 15.36 4.17
C LYS A 490 -8.47 16.42 4.25
N GLY A 491 -8.25 17.52 4.99
CA GLY A 491 -9.21 18.64 5.08
C GLY A 491 -10.11 18.64 6.33
N GLY A 492 -9.96 17.67 7.23
CA GLY A 492 -10.52 17.74 8.58
C GLY A 492 -12.03 17.52 8.71
N GLN A 493 -12.72 17.02 7.68
CA GLN A 493 -14.19 16.83 7.66
C GLN A 493 -14.73 16.12 8.91
N TYR A 494 -14.00 15.09 9.40
CA TYR A 494 -14.40 14.28 10.54
C TYR A 494 -13.50 14.48 11.78
N ASN A 495 -12.76 15.59 11.87
CA ASN A 495 -11.96 15.90 13.06
C ASN A 495 -12.73 16.67 14.15
N GLY A 496 -13.93 17.18 13.83
CA GLY A 496 -14.69 18.03 14.75
C GLY A 496 -13.88 19.24 15.19
N ALA A 497 -13.74 19.41 16.51
CA ALA A 497 -12.94 20.49 17.11
C ALA A 497 -11.44 20.16 17.26
N VAL A 498 -11.00 18.95 16.89
CA VAL A 498 -9.61 18.52 17.01
C VAL A 498 -8.77 19.18 15.91
N GLY A 499 -8.08 20.26 16.26
CA GLY A 499 -7.09 20.92 15.40
C GLY A 499 -5.66 20.45 15.64
N TRP A 500 -4.72 21.03 14.89
CA TRP A 500 -3.28 20.70 14.94
C TRP A 500 -2.68 20.70 16.36
N ASP A 501 -3.04 21.66 17.20
CA ASP A 501 -2.50 21.74 18.57
C ASP A 501 -2.89 20.53 19.42
N GLN A 502 -4.16 20.10 19.32
CA GLN A 502 -4.63 18.92 20.04
C GLN A 502 -3.98 17.64 19.52
N ILE A 503 -3.76 17.55 18.19
CA ILE A 503 -3.05 16.43 17.55
C ILE A 503 -1.63 16.32 18.10
N ILE A 504 -0.89 17.44 18.12
CA ILE A 504 0.48 17.51 18.64
C ILE A 504 0.51 17.12 20.12
N GLN A 505 -0.42 17.64 20.91
CA GLN A 505 -0.52 17.33 22.34
C GLN A 505 -0.77 15.83 22.58
N LEU A 506 -1.72 15.21 21.87
CA LEU A 506 -2.00 13.78 21.98
C LEU A 506 -0.78 12.92 21.60
N GLY A 507 -0.06 13.33 20.54
CA GLY A 507 1.19 12.69 20.12
C GLY A 507 2.27 12.75 21.20
N GLN A 508 2.52 13.95 21.74
CA GLN A 508 3.51 14.18 22.81
C GLN A 508 3.24 13.37 24.07
N GLN A 509 1.99 13.30 24.50
CA GLN A 509 1.57 12.55 25.70
C GLN A 509 1.68 11.02 25.54
N SER A 510 2.03 10.53 24.36
CA SER A 510 2.01 9.10 24.03
C SER A 510 3.37 8.57 23.50
N THR A 511 4.45 9.30 23.77
CA THR A 511 5.80 9.10 23.19
C THR A 511 6.65 7.98 23.78
N GLN A 512 6.20 7.21 24.79
CA GLN A 512 7.07 6.25 25.48
C GLN A 512 6.46 4.86 25.67
N PRO A 513 7.23 3.77 25.44
CA PRO A 513 8.61 3.73 24.90
C PRO A 513 8.66 3.79 23.37
N ASP A 514 9.60 4.57 22.80
CA ASP A 514 9.78 4.78 21.34
C ASP A 514 11.25 4.56 20.91
N PRO A 515 11.70 3.29 20.78
CA PRO A 515 13.11 2.96 20.57
C PRO A 515 13.68 3.45 19.24
N TYR A 516 12.81 3.75 18.27
CA TYR A 516 13.18 4.23 16.93
C TYR A 516 12.87 5.71 16.73
N GLN A 517 12.42 6.43 17.76
CA GLN A 517 12.06 7.85 17.72
C GLN A 517 10.97 8.19 16.68
N MET A 518 10.16 7.21 16.26
CA MET A 518 9.14 7.42 15.23
C MET A 518 7.98 8.26 15.75
N ARG A 519 7.56 8.06 17.00
CA ARG A 519 6.49 8.86 17.63
C ARG A 519 6.97 10.28 17.90
N ALA A 520 8.25 10.46 18.22
CA ALA A 520 8.86 11.78 18.31
C ALA A 520 8.91 12.47 16.94
N GLU A 521 9.34 11.78 15.88
CA GLU A 521 9.31 12.31 14.51
C GLU A 521 7.89 12.69 14.07
N PHE A 522 6.89 11.86 14.38
CA PHE A 522 5.48 12.18 14.12
C PHE A 522 5.08 13.54 14.70
N VAL A 523 5.48 13.83 15.94
CA VAL A 523 5.18 15.12 16.59
C VAL A 523 5.83 16.28 15.83
N GLU A 524 7.06 16.12 15.33
CA GLU A 524 7.72 17.14 14.52
C GLU A 524 7.05 17.32 13.15
N LEU A 525 6.66 16.23 12.49
CA LEU A 525 5.90 16.29 11.24
C LEU A 525 4.55 16.96 11.41
N ALA A 526 3.83 16.71 12.52
CA ALA A 526 2.58 17.39 12.85
C ALA A 526 2.78 18.91 13.03
N LYS A 527 3.90 19.34 13.62
CA LYS A 527 4.25 20.77 13.71
C LYS A 527 4.57 21.37 12.35
N ILE A 528 5.29 20.65 11.49
CA ILE A 528 5.57 21.09 10.12
C ILE A 528 4.26 21.24 9.34
N ALA A 529 3.39 20.23 9.39
CA ALA A 529 2.07 20.26 8.75
C ALA A 529 1.24 21.45 9.23
N LYS A 530 1.18 21.71 10.55
CA LYS A 530 0.54 22.90 11.12
C LYS A 530 1.05 24.19 10.48
N ASN A 531 2.37 24.36 10.43
CA ASN A 531 3.00 25.56 9.89
C ASN A 531 2.74 25.74 8.39
N LEU A 532 2.72 24.65 7.62
CA LEU A 532 2.44 24.68 6.19
C LEU A 532 0.95 24.93 5.89
N SER A 533 0.04 24.37 6.68
CA SER A 533 -1.39 24.65 6.57
C SER A 533 -1.71 26.12 6.83
N ALA A 534 -1.03 26.76 7.79
CA ALA A 534 -1.24 28.17 8.10
C ALA A 534 -0.76 29.15 7.01
N ARG A 535 0.02 28.69 6.02
CA ARG A 535 0.49 29.51 4.88
C ARG A 535 -0.46 29.46 3.68
N LYS A 536 -1.45 28.57 3.72
CA LYS A 536 -2.43 28.35 2.65
C LYS A 536 -3.65 29.27 2.79
N ASP A 537 -3.88 29.75 4.00
CA ASP A 537 -4.80 30.84 4.35
C ASP A 537 -4.07 32.19 4.27
#